data_AF-A0A6G1SPV8-F1
#
_entry.id   AF-A0A6G1SPV8-F1
#
_cell.length_a   1.000
_cell.length_b   1.000
_cell.length_c   1.000
_cell.angle_alpha   90.00
_cell.angle_beta   90.00
_cell.angle_gamma   90.00
#
_symmetry.space_group_name_H-M   'P 1'
#
loop_
_entity.id
_entity.type
_entity.pdbx_description
1 polymer ?
#
loop_
_entity_poly.entity_id
_entity_poly.type
_entity_poly.pdbx_seq_one_letter_code
_entity_poly.pdbx_strand_id
1 'polypeptide(L)'
;MRQASILLSMAVILLVTIASSTCQDEEIAPGYGDCYDPCATVLCGYGARCEVQNGRARCVCPKGCTKEYNPICGTNGQTFSNPCQMNVYNCQHQTNVERAHYGSCQGEGRELNIADN
;
A
#
# COMPACT_ATOMS: atom_id res chain seq x y z
N MET A 1 -32.49 -7.00 -54.55
CA MET A 1 -32.49 -7.37 -53.12
C MET A 1 -31.16 -8.03 -52.78
N ARG A 2 -30.16 -7.29 -52.25
CA ARG A 2 -28.93 -7.78 -51.56
C ARG A 2 -27.87 -6.68 -51.29
N GLN A 3 -28.24 -5.39 -51.16
CA GLN A 3 -27.24 -4.33 -50.92
C GLN A 3 -27.61 -3.28 -49.85
N ALA A 4 -28.71 -3.43 -49.11
CA ALA A 4 -29.05 -2.52 -48.01
C ALA A 4 -28.60 -3.01 -46.62
N SER A 5 -28.19 -4.28 -46.49
CA SER A 5 -27.90 -4.92 -45.20
C SER A 5 -26.44 -4.74 -44.73
N ILE A 6 -25.54 -4.25 -45.59
CA ILE A 6 -24.10 -4.10 -45.28
C ILE A 6 -23.79 -2.70 -44.74
N LEU A 7 -24.59 -1.67 -45.08
CA LEU A 7 -24.39 -0.30 -44.58
C LEU A 7 -24.77 -0.17 -43.09
N LEU A 8 -25.74 -0.93 -42.61
CA LEU A 8 -26.14 -0.98 -41.19
C LEU A 8 -25.08 -1.67 -40.31
N SER A 9 -24.33 -2.65 -40.84
CA SER A 9 -23.29 -3.34 -40.07
C SER A 9 -22.03 -2.50 -39.87
N MET A 10 -21.66 -1.64 -40.82
CA MET A 10 -20.47 -0.79 -40.71
C MET A 10 -20.59 0.27 -39.61
N ALA A 11 -21.80 0.80 -39.36
CA ALA A 11 -22.06 1.75 -38.28
C ALA A 11 -22.00 1.10 -36.88
N VAL A 12 -22.44 -0.16 -36.77
CA VAL A 12 -22.36 -0.94 -35.52
C VAL A 12 -20.91 -1.32 -35.21
N ILE A 13 -20.12 -1.68 -36.22
CA ILE A 13 -18.68 -1.97 -36.07
C ILE A 13 -17.92 -0.72 -35.60
N LEU A 14 -18.30 0.48 -36.05
CA LEU A 14 -17.66 1.72 -35.59
C LEU A 14 -17.93 2.01 -34.11
N LEU A 15 -19.08 1.62 -33.55
CA LEU A 15 -19.37 1.74 -32.13
C LEU A 15 -18.68 0.67 -31.27
N VAL A 16 -18.51 -0.54 -31.81
CA VAL A 16 -17.82 -1.64 -31.13
C VAL A 16 -16.29 -1.46 -31.14
N THR A 17 -15.73 -0.74 -32.11
CA THR A 17 -14.27 -0.51 -32.24
C THR A 17 -13.75 0.73 -31.52
N ILE A 18 -14.60 1.55 -30.89
CA ILE A 18 -14.14 2.61 -29.97
C ILE A 18 -14.02 2.11 -28.51
N ALA A 19 -14.25 0.82 -28.26
CA ALA A 19 -14.04 0.19 -26.96
C ALA A 19 -12.60 -0.37 -26.80
N SER A 20 -11.60 0.20 -27.47
CA SER A 20 -10.21 -0.32 -27.46
C SER A 20 -9.32 0.24 -26.34
N SER A 21 -9.86 0.82 -25.27
CA SER A 21 -8.99 1.42 -24.23
C SER A 21 -9.59 1.54 -22.82
N THR A 22 -10.43 0.60 -22.38
CA THR A 22 -10.83 0.56 -20.97
C THR A 22 -10.16 -0.64 -20.29
N CYS A 23 -9.21 -0.38 -19.36
CA CYS A 23 -8.91 -1.36 -18.30
C CYS A 23 -10.24 -1.47 -17.50
N GLN A 24 -11.12 -2.38 -17.90
CA GLN A 24 -12.41 -2.63 -17.24
C GLN A 24 -12.40 -4.06 -16.71
N ASP A 25 -12.81 -4.18 -15.46
CA ASP A 25 -12.77 -5.37 -14.63
C ASP A 25 -13.44 -6.57 -15.32
N GLU A 26 -12.64 -7.50 -15.87
CA GLU A 26 -13.09 -8.84 -16.23
C GLU A 26 -12.05 -9.83 -15.70
N GLU A 27 -12.50 -10.95 -15.14
CA GLU A 27 -11.76 -11.85 -14.25
C GLU A 27 -10.37 -12.23 -14.77
N ILE A 28 -9.33 -11.49 -14.36
CA ILE A 28 -7.95 -11.75 -14.76
C ILE A 28 -7.21 -12.34 -13.56
N ALA A 29 -6.84 -13.61 -13.69
CA ALA A 29 -5.80 -14.21 -12.88
C ALA A 29 -4.56 -13.29 -12.87
N PRO A 30 -3.90 -13.09 -11.73
CA PRO A 30 -2.78 -12.17 -11.64
C PRO A 30 -1.69 -12.47 -12.68
N GLY A 31 -1.49 -11.57 -13.65
CA GLY A 31 -0.28 -11.56 -14.49
C GLY A 31 -0.43 -11.80 -16.00
N TYR A 32 -1.61 -11.64 -16.62
CA TYR A 32 -1.68 -11.61 -18.09
C TYR A 32 -2.82 -10.71 -18.62
N GLY A 33 -2.48 -9.45 -18.93
CA GLY A 33 -3.33 -8.44 -19.55
C GLY A 33 -2.62 -7.09 -19.61
N ASP A 34 -2.84 -6.29 -20.65
CA ASP A 34 -2.08 -5.10 -21.07
C ASP A 34 -2.09 -3.88 -20.10
N CYS A 35 -2.31 -4.11 -18.81
CA CYS A 35 -2.02 -3.20 -17.70
C CYS A 35 -1.00 -3.94 -16.76
N TYR A 36 0.24 -4.22 -17.25
CA TYR A 36 1.30 -4.94 -16.49
C TYR A 36 1.85 -4.07 -15.35
N ASP A 37 1.34 -4.27 -14.13
CA ASP A 37 1.97 -3.76 -12.90
C ASP A 37 2.79 -4.89 -12.23
N PRO A 38 4.13 -4.81 -12.23
CA PRO A 38 4.97 -5.76 -11.50
C PRO A 38 4.61 -5.90 -10.02
N CYS A 39 4.00 -4.88 -9.41
CA CYS A 39 3.61 -4.85 -8.02
C CYS A 39 2.22 -5.43 -7.74
N ALA A 40 1.44 -5.80 -8.76
CA ALA A 40 0.06 -6.26 -8.59
C ALA A 40 -0.08 -7.49 -7.67
N THR A 41 0.95 -8.34 -7.61
CA THR A 41 0.94 -9.60 -6.84
C THR A 41 2.04 -9.69 -5.80
N VAL A 42 2.87 -8.67 -5.69
CA VAL A 42 4.02 -8.70 -4.81
C VAL A 42 3.61 -8.26 -3.41
N LEU A 43 3.57 -9.23 -2.51
CA LEU A 43 3.34 -9.00 -1.08
C LEU A 43 4.67 -8.72 -0.40
N CYS A 44 4.87 -7.46 0.00
CA CYS A 44 6.05 -7.03 0.74
C CYS A 44 5.84 -7.20 2.25
N GLY A 45 6.80 -7.82 2.93
CA GLY A 45 6.76 -8.04 4.38
C GLY A 45 7.26 -6.85 5.20
N TYR A 46 7.10 -6.94 6.52
CA TYR A 46 7.75 -6.05 7.49
C TYR A 46 7.41 -4.55 7.35
N GLY A 47 6.27 -4.20 6.73
CA GLY A 47 5.91 -2.81 6.46
C GLY A 47 6.62 -2.18 5.25
N ALA A 48 7.28 -2.99 4.42
CA ALA A 48 7.77 -2.55 3.11
C ALA A 48 6.60 -2.30 2.14
N ARG A 49 6.79 -1.35 1.23
CA ARG A 49 5.87 -1.13 0.09
C ARG A 49 6.49 -1.66 -1.19
N CYS A 50 5.66 -2.03 -2.17
CA CYS A 50 6.16 -2.37 -3.49
C CYS A 50 6.40 -1.09 -4.31
N GLU A 51 7.54 -1.03 -4.99
CA GLU A 51 7.89 -0.02 -5.99
C GLU A 51 8.44 -0.67 -7.25
N VAL A 52 8.05 -0.14 -8.41
CA VAL A 52 8.62 -0.55 -9.69
C VAL A 52 9.95 0.19 -9.90
N GLN A 53 11.05 -0.57 -9.96
CA GLN A 53 12.38 -0.06 -10.28
C GLN A 53 12.95 -0.82 -11.47
N ASN A 54 13.26 -0.10 -12.56
CA ASN A 54 13.75 -0.68 -13.82
C ASN A 54 12.81 -1.77 -14.39
N GLY A 55 11.50 -1.53 -14.36
CA GLY A 55 10.50 -2.47 -14.87
C GLY A 55 10.30 -3.72 -14.01
N ARG A 56 10.85 -3.76 -12.78
CA ARG A 56 10.72 -4.88 -11.86
C ARG A 56 10.17 -4.41 -10.52
N ALA A 57 9.35 -5.25 -9.89
CA ALA A 57 8.92 -5.00 -8.53
C ALA A 57 10.07 -5.14 -7.54
N ARG A 58 10.14 -4.21 -6.59
CA ARG A 58 11.02 -4.26 -5.43
C ARG A 58 10.24 -3.87 -4.18
N CYS A 59 10.47 -4.61 -3.11
CA CYS A 59 10.07 -4.19 -1.78
C CYS A 59 11.07 -3.19 -1.22
N VAL A 60 10.56 -2.07 -0.75
CA VAL A 60 11.36 -0.96 -0.23
C VAL A 60 10.83 -0.51 1.12
N CYS A 61 11.75 -0.09 1.98
CA CYS A 61 11.38 0.51 3.26
C CYS A 61 10.96 1.96 3.10
N PRO A 62 9.94 2.41 3.86
CA PRO A 62 9.66 3.84 3.98
C PRO A 62 10.91 4.55 4.50
N LYS A 63 11.26 5.68 3.87
CA LYS A 63 12.48 6.44 4.19
C LYS A 63 12.24 7.58 5.19
N GLY A 64 10.98 7.88 5.48
CA GLY A 64 10.62 9.00 6.32
C GLY A 64 9.23 8.83 6.92
N CYS A 65 9.02 9.53 8.01
CA CYS A 65 7.77 9.59 8.74
C CYS A 65 7.43 11.05 9.04
N THR A 66 6.15 11.32 9.27
CA THR A 66 5.74 12.57 9.90
C THR A 66 6.41 12.69 11.28
N LYS A 67 6.59 13.94 11.72
CA LYS A 67 7.15 14.25 13.04
C LYS A 67 6.07 14.32 14.14
N GLU A 68 4.87 13.80 13.87
CA GLU A 68 3.84 13.75 14.91
C GLU A 68 4.32 12.87 16.06
N TYR A 69 4.06 13.31 17.28
CA TYR A 69 4.32 12.54 18.48
C TYR A 69 3.02 11.87 18.93
N ASN A 70 2.94 10.57 18.68
CA ASN A 70 1.82 9.71 19.03
C ASN A 70 2.39 8.36 19.47
N PRO A 71 2.99 8.32 20.67
CA PRO A 71 3.86 7.22 21.05
C PRO A 71 3.08 5.91 21.16
N ILE A 72 3.74 4.80 20.80
CA ILE A 72 3.22 3.45 20.96
C ILE A 72 4.29 2.54 21.56
N CYS A 73 3.85 1.55 22.33
CA CYS A 73 4.70 0.50 22.83
C CYS A 73 4.64 -0.71 21.89
N GLY A 74 5.80 -1.17 21.42
CA GLY A 74 5.93 -2.39 20.65
C GLY A 74 5.91 -3.65 21.52
N THR A 75 5.56 -4.79 20.94
CA THR A 75 5.63 -6.11 21.59
C THR A 75 7.05 -6.52 21.99
N ASN A 76 8.07 -5.84 21.45
CA ASN A 76 9.47 -5.97 21.84
C ASN A 76 9.86 -5.10 23.05
N GLY A 77 8.91 -4.39 23.67
CA GLY A 77 9.16 -3.50 24.81
C GLY A 77 9.80 -2.15 24.43
N GLN A 78 9.92 -1.85 23.13
CA GLN A 78 10.45 -0.56 22.66
C GLN A 78 9.33 0.44 22.41
N THR A 79 9.56 1.70 22.82
CA THR A 79 8.66 2.79 22.47
C THR A 79 9.02 3.37 21.11
N PHE A 80 8.04 3.50 20.23
CA PHE A 80 8.15 4.20 18.96
C PHE A 80 7.42 5.53 19.06
N SER A 81 8.02 6.62 18.55
CA SER A 81 7.45 7.97 18.66
C SER A 81 6.14 8.14 17.89
N ASN A 82 5.92 7.30 16.88
CA ASN A 82 4.65 7.14 16.18
C ASN A 82 4.58 5.77 15.46
N PRO A 83 3.39 5.35 14.98
CA PRO A 83 3.23 4.08 14.25
C PRO A 83 4.08 3.97 12.98
N CYS A 84 4.33 5.09 12.29
CA CYS A 84 5.18 5.06 11.10
C CYS A 84 6.61 4.64 11.44
N GLN A 85 7.18 5.15 12.54
CA GLN A 85 8.52 4.78 12.99
C GLN A 85 8.62 3.28 13.33
N MET A 86 7.57 2.68 13.90
CA MET A 86 7.53 1.22 14.11
C MET A 86 7.56 0.45 12.79
N ASN A 87 6.82 0.90 11.78
CA ASN A 87 6.85 0.27 10.44
C ASN A 87 8.22 0.41 9.75
N VAL A 88 8.86 1.58 9.88
CA VAL A 88 10.23 1.79 9.37
C VAL A 88 11.22 0.86 10.06
N TYR A 89 11.15 0.79 11.40
CA TYR A 89 11.98 -0.11 12.19
C TYR A 89 11.81 -1.56 11.74
N ASN A 90 10.56 -2.03 11.63
CA ASN A 90 10.24 -3.37 11.17
C ASN A 90 10.83 -3.66 9.80
N CYS A 91 10.67 -2.75 8.85
CA CYS A 91 11.16 -2.96 7.51
C CYS A 91 12.69 -3.04 7.46
N GLN A 92 13.37 -2.12 8.14
CA GLN A 92 14.83 -2.03 8.13
C GLN A 92 15.50 -3.19 8.87
N HIS A 93 14.87 -3.69 9.94
CA HIS A 93 15.41 -4.76 10.77
C HIS A 93 14.82 -6.14 10.43
N GLN A 94 13.91 -6.20 9.45
CA GLN A 94 13.18 -7.42 9.07
C GLN A 94 12.48 -8.07 10.26
N THR A 95 11.82 -7.25 11.10
CA THR A 95 11.08 -7.69 12.29
C THR A 95 9.57 -7.46 12.13
N ASN A 96 8.76 -8.20 12.87
CA ASN A 96 7.31 -8.00 12.95
C ASN A 96 6.92 -7.55 14.37
N VAL A 97 7.47 -6.41 14.81
CA VAL A 97 7.06 -5.79 16.06
C VAL A 97 5.65 -5.24 15.87
N GLU A 98 4.71 -5.76 16.63
CA GLU A 98 3.35 -5.27 16.66
C GLU A 98 3.20 -4.25 17.78
N ARG A 99 2.14 -3.45 17.73
CA ARG A 99 1.82 -2.55 18.83
C ARG A 99 1.23 -3.37 19.98
N ALA A 100 1.89 -3.36 21.13
CA ALA A 100 1.37 -3.90 22.38
C ALA A 100 0.27 -2.98 22.95
N HIS A 101 0.54 -1.67 23.05
CA HIS A 101 -0.44 -0.67 23.49
C HIS A 101 -0.09 0.74 22.98
N TYR A 102 -1.04 1.67 23.10
CA TYR A 102 -0.78 3.11 22.87
C TYR A 102 -0.02 3.72 24.06
N GLY A 103 0.74 4.77 23.82
CA GLY A 103 1.65 5.37 24.80
C GLY A 103 3.02 4.69 24.86
N SER A 104 3.95 5.25 25.62
CA SER A 104 5.27 4.66 25.82
C SER A 104 5.23 3.40 26.69
N CYS A 105 6.14 2.44 26.46
CA CYS A 105 6.22 1.19 27.24
C CYS A 105 6.51 1.40 28.72
N GLN A 106 7.16 2.49 29.10
CA GLN A 106 7.50 2.79 30.49
C GLN A 106 6.41 3.59 31.24
N GLY A 107 5.34 3.97 30.53
CA GLY A 107 4.28 4.84 31.04
C GLY A 107 4.76 6.27 31.30
N GLU A 108 3.96 7.25 30.91
CA GLU A 108 4.03 8.61 31.48
C GLU A 108 3.49 8.56 32.91
N GLY A 109 4.24 7.90 33.80
CA GLY A 109 3.97 7.73 35.21
C GLY A 109 5.00 8.45 36.09
N ARG A 110 5.64 9.52 35.60
CA ARG A 110 6.42 10.42 36.45
C ARG A 110 6.11 11.88 36.15
N GLU A 111 5.62 12.53 37.21
CA GLU A 111 5.48 13.97 37.44
C GLU A 111 4.14 14.66 37.05
N LEU A 112 3.07 14.32 37.76
CA LEU A 112 2.29 15.33 38.47
C LEU A 112 2.28 14.97 39.98
N ASN A 113 3.45 14.97 40.60
CA ASN A 113 3.57 15.17 42.05
C ASN A 113 4.10 16.58 42.29
N ILE A 114 3.38 17.58 41.80
CA ILE A 114 3.47 18.91 42.39
C ILE A 114 2.40 18.93 43.49
N ALA A 115 2.74 18.31 44.62
CA ALA A 115 2.26 18.78 45.90
C ALA A 115 3.07 20.06 46.19
N ASP A 116 2.64 21.18 45.62
CA ASP A 116 3.05 22.49 46.11
C ASP A 116 2.32 22.74 47.43
N ASN A 117 3.03 22.38 48.50
CA ASN A 117 2.95 22.82 49.90
C ASN A 117 1.87 23.86 50.25
#